data_AF-A0A4R0J166-F1
#
_entry.id   AF-A0A4R0J166-F1
#
_cell.length_a   1.000
_cell.length_b   1.000
_cell.length_c   1.000
_cell.angle_alpha   90.00
_cell.angle_beta   90.00
_cell.angle_gamma   90.00
#
_symmetry.space_group_name_H-M   'P 1'
#
loop_
_entity.id
_entity.type
_entity.pdbx_description
1 polymer ?
#
loop_
_entity_poly.entity_id
_entity_poly.type
_entity_poly.pdbx_seq_one_letter_code
_entity_poly.pdbx_strand_id
1 'polypeptide(L)'
;MQNEPAVRLSAVRRLYEVSARMGAGRSLAETLQAVVDGVVNGLGFGIAVLNLRHPDGKFEVIAVAGSPEARAALLGKVSASDLFDAEFAIADAWGKLRFVPHERLPEGEVTGWVPDVPVSDAPDAWHPLDALFAPLYSSDGDLVGMLSVDLPEDQRRPGPIHRELLEIFATQAGLAIDKARLTDRLLAEKTRLEASEATFRLVFEGAGNGMATVAFDGPELGRILRVNDAFCRITGYAPDQLLGTRLVTFLRDEEPEQTRAELEEVAASNGTYRFERVFTQPTGNAIWLAGTAALVTQGAGLPRILLVQIDDVTARKDAERELRHHAAHDPLTGLPNRRLLQHRFTKVLEQTRATGRPGALLFCDLNHFKLVNDGYGHEAGDRALREIATRLSTAVRHGDTVARLGGDEFAVLAEDIAGDDLTTLITRLETAVSRPLPNISVQVTTSVGTVPITPTTTDLDTLLHEADQAMYTAKNRRT
;
A
#
# COMPACT_ATOMS: atom_id res chain seq x y z
N MET A 1 34.68 -0.53 66.92
CA MET A 1 35.79 -0.33 65.96
C MET A 1 36.43 -1.63 65.43
N GLN A 2 36.15 -2.84 65.98
CA GLN A 2 36.84 -4.07 65.58
C GLN A 2 36.24 -4.85 64.38
N ASN A 3 35.07 -4.48 63.82
CA ASN A 3 34.40 -5.24 62.74
C ASN A 3 34.36 -4.57 61.35
N GLU A 4 34.77 -3.31 61.20
CA GLU A 4 34.64 -2.56 59.94
C GLU A 4 35.39 -3.16 58.72
N PRO A 5 36.62 -3.71 58.83
CA PRO A 5 37.31 -4.27 57.67
C PRO A 5 36.69 -5.59 57.19
N ALA A 6 36.08 -6.38 58.09
CA ALA A 6 35.41 -7.63 57.75
C ALA A 6 34.10 -7.38 56.98
N VAL A 7 33.30 -6.41 57.44
CA VAL A 7 32.05 -5.98 56.77
C VAL A 7 32.33 -5.40 55.39
N ARG A 8 33.38 -4.58 55.23
CA ARG A 8 33.77 -4.05 53.91
C ARG A 8 34.12 -5.17 52.92
N LEU A 9 34.86 -6.19 53.35
CA LEU A 9 35.28 -7.28 52.47
C LEU A 9 34.11 -8.21 52.10
N SER A 10 33.21 -8.52 53.03
CA SER A 10 32.01 -9.32 52.76
C SER A 10 31.07 -8.59 51.81
N ALA A 11 30.80 -7.30 52.04
CA ALA A 11 29.94 -6.49 51.19
C ALA A 11 30.49 -6.37 49.77
N VAL A 12 31.79 -6.14 49.60
CA VAL A 12 32.43 -6.06 48.27
C VAL A 12 32.35 -7.40 47.52
N ARG A 13 32.56 -8.54 48.20
CA ARG A 13 32.39 -9.87 47.58
C ARG A 13 30.95 -10.12 47.13
N ARG A 14 29.96 -9.74 47.95
CA ARG A 14 28.54 -9.87 47.62
C ARG A 14 28.12 -8.94 46.49
N LEU A 15 28.63 -7.72 46.46
CA LEU A 15 28.43 -6.80 45.34
C LEU A 15 28.95 -7.40 44.04
N TYR A 16 30.14 -8.01 44.06
CA TYR A 16 30.67 -8.73 42.90
C TYR A 16 29.76 -9.90 42.47
N GLU A 17 29.21 -10.67 43.42
CA GLU A 17 28.25 -11.74 43.11
C GLU A 17 26.95 -11.21 42.50
N VAL A 18 26.42 -10.10 43.00
CA VAL A 18 25.22 -9.43 42.45
C VAL A 18 25.50 -8.94 41.03
N SER A 19 26.60 -8.23 40.81
CA SER A 19 26.99 -7.75 39.48
C SER A 19 27.28 -8.90 38.50
N ALA A 20 27.89 -10.00 38.95
CA ALA A 20 28.10 -11.19 38.13
C ALA A 20 26.78 -11.88 37.74
N ARG A 21 25.79 -11.93 38.66
CA ARG A 21 24.46 -12.50 38.41
C ARG A 21 23.65 -11.66 37.41
N MET A 22 23.81 -10.34 37.40
CA MET A 22 23.20 -9.44 36.39
C MET A 22 23.68 -9.70 34.95
N GLY A 23 24.85 -10.33 34.79
CA GLY A 23 25.41 -10.72 33.49
C GLY A 23 24.93 -12.08 32.97
N ALA A 24 24.33 -12.93 33.82
CA ALA A 24 24.10 -14.34 33.54
C ALA A 24 22.70 -14.71 32.99
N GLY A 25 21.89 -13.73 32.55
CA GLY A 25 20.60 -13.99 31.88
C GLY A 25 19.48 -14.54 32.77
N ARG A 26 19.51 -14.27 34.08
CA ARG A 26 18.48 -14.66 35.04
C ARG A 26 17.29 -13.69 35.05
N SER A 27 16.17 -14.12 35.63
CA SER A 27 14.97 -13.27 35.76
C SER A 27 15.24 -12.05 36.64
N LEU A 28 14.47 -10.97 36.42
CA LEU A 28 14.56 -9.76 37.23
C LEU A 28 14.30 -10.06 38.71
N ALA A 29 13.31 -10.91 39.01
CA ALA A 29 12.96 -11.32 40.37
C ALA A 29 14.14 -12.02 41.09
N GLU A 30 14.85 -12.93 40.42
CA GLU A 30 16.04 -13.59 40.99
C GLU A 30 17.19 -12.62 41.23
N THR A 31 17.36 -11.65 40.33
CA THR A 31 18.39 -10.62 40.45
C THR A 31 18.11 -9.74 41.67
N LEU A 32 16.86 -9.31 41.85
CA LEU A 32 16.45 -8.45 42.95
C LEU A 32 16.38 -9.21 44.29
N GLN A 33 16.06 -10.51 44.28
CA GLN A 33 16.22 -11.37 45.45
C GLN A 33 17.70 -11.47 45.87
N ALA A 34 18.63 -11.61 44.92
CA ALA A 34 20.06 -11.62 45.25
C ALA A 34 20.55 -10.29 45.84
N VAL A 35 19.96 -9.16 45.46
CA VAL A 35 20.24 -7.85 46.09
C VAL A 35 19.83 -7.87 47.56
N VAL A 36 18.57 -8.20 47.87
CA VAL A 36 18.08 -8.20 49.27
C VAL A 36 18.80 -9.24 50.13
N ASP A 37 19.14 -10.42 49.57
CA ASP A 37 19.96 -11.42 50.24
C ASP A 37 21.38 -10.90 50.52
N GLY A 38 21.95 -10.13 49.59
CA GLY A 38 23.27 -9.51 49.74
C GLY A 38 23.29 -8.40 50.80
N VAL A 39 22.19 -7.67 50.95
CA VAL A 39 22.01 -6.68 52.01
C VAL A 39 21.95 -7.35 53.38
N VAL A 40 21.12 -8.39 53.54
CA VAL A 40 20.99 -9.12 54.82
C VAL A 40 22.30 -9.78 55.21
N ASN A 41 22.87 -10.60 54.33
CA ASN A 41 24.05 -11.40 54.64
C ASN A 41 25.38 -10.62 54.55
N GLY A 42 25.37 -9.42 53.97
CA GLY A 42 26.58 -8.66 53.65
C GLY A 42 26.71 -7.37 54.45
N LEU A 43 25.60 -6.71 54.77
CA LEU A 43 25.58 -5.44 55.51
C LEU A 43 25.10 -5.58 56.96
N GLY A 44 24.66 -6.78 57.37
CA GLY A 44 24.24 -7.05 58.73
C GLY A 44 22.88 -6.44 59.09
N PHE A 45 21.94 -6.42 58.13
CA PHE A 45 20.54 -6.13 58.41
C PHE A 45 19.77 -7.45 58.55
N GLY A 46 18.94 -7.57 59.57
CA GLY A 46 18.11 -8.74 59.80
C GLY A 46 16.97 -8.85 58.78
N ILE A 47 16.60 -7.76 58.11
CA ILE A 47 15.55 -7.72 57.09
C ILE A 47 15.92 -6.77 55.95
N ALA A 48 15.63 -7.18 54.73
CA ALA A 48 15.62 -6.31 53.56
C ALA A 48 14.39 -6.59 52.69
N VAL A 49 13.71 -5.52 52.25
CA VAL A 49 12.49 -5.56 51.45
C VAL A 49 12.69 -4.69 50.22
N LEU A 50 12.36 -5.19 49.03
CA LEU A 50 12.48 -4.43 47.79
C LEU A 50 11.13 -4.33 47.08
N ASN A 51 10.76 -3.10 46.76
CA ASN A 51 9.56 -2.72 46.03
C ASN A 51 9.91 -2.28 44.61
N LEU A 52 9.10 -2.69 43.62
CA LEU A 52 9.11 -2.08 42.29
C LEU A 52 8.02 -1.04 42.18
N ARG A 53 8.33 0.07 41.52
CA ARG A 53 7.35 1.08 41.14
C ARG A 53 6.76 0.73 39.77
N HIS A 54 5.46 0.51 39.73
CA HIS A 54 4.69 0.29 38.52
C HIS A 54 4.48 1.58 37.72
N PRO A 55 4.11 1.50 36.43
CA PRO A 55 3.80 2.68 35.62
C PRO A 55 2.65 3.54 36.16
N ASP A 56 1.70 2.94 36.89
CA ASP A 56 0.61 3.65 37.58
C ASP A 56 1.05 4.33 38.89
N GLY A 57 2.34 4.24 39.21
CA GLY A 57 2.97 4.87 40.37
C GLY A 57 2.94 4.02 41.64
N LYS A 58 2.21 2.90 41.68
CA LYS A 58 2.10 2.04 42.86
C LYS A 58 3.38 1.24 43.11
N PHE A 59 3.59 0.84 44.35
CA PHE A 59 4.73 0.04 44.75
C PHE A 59 4.30 -1.39 45.06
N GLU A 60 4.96 -2.39 44.48
CA GLU A 60 4.74 -3.80 44.79
C GLU A 60 5.99 -4.41 45.40
N VAL A 61 5.84 -5.10 46.53
CA VAL A 61 6.92 -5.86 47.16
C VAL A 61 7.23 -7.11 46.32
N ILE A 62 8.41 -7.18 45.75
CA ILE A 62 8.80 -8.30 44.86
C ILE A 62 9.91 -9.19 45.43
N ALA A 63 10.63 -8.73 46.45
CA ALA A 63 11.68 -9.49 47.09
C ALA A 63 11.76 -9.12 48.58
N VAL A 64 11.94 -10.15 49.42
CA VAL A 64 12.11 -10.01 50.87
C VAL A 64 13.17 -11.01 51.33
N ALA A 65 14.08 -10.59 52.20
CA ALA A 65 15.11 -11.41 52.80
C ALA A 65 15.17 -11.23 54.33
N GLY A 66 15.70 -12.24 55.03
CA GLY A 66 16.03 -12.19 56.45
C GLY A 66 14.92 -12.65 57.41
N SER A 67 13.68 -12.16 57.28
CA SER A 67 12.54 -12.58 58.12
C SER A 67 11.50 -13.38 57.34
N PRO A 68 11.25 -14.66 57.69
CA PRO A 68 10.17 -15.46 57.10
C PRO A 68 8.78 -14.85 57.35
N GLU A 69 8.59 -14.23 58.52
CA GLU A 69 7.33 -13.58 58.90
C GLU A 69 7.09 -12.32 58.06
N ALA A 70 8.10 -11.45 57.93
CA ALA A 70 8.02 -10.28 57.07
C ALA A 70 7.81 -10.68 55.61
N ARG A 71 8.46 -11.75 55.14
CA ARG A 71 8.25 -12.29 53.79
C ARG A 71 6.80 -12.74 53.58
N ALA A 72 6.22 -13.48 54.52
CA ALA A 72 4.83 -13.92 54.44
C ALA A 72 3.83 -12.76 54.49
N ALA A 73 4.15 -11.70 55.23
CA ALA A 73 3.30 -10.53 55.40
C ALA A 73 3.38 -9.52 54.24
N LEU A 74 4.55 -9.38 53.62
CA LEU A 74 4.82 -8.28 52.69
C LEU A 74 4.90 -8.69 51.22
N LEU A 75 5.41 -9.89 50.90
CA LEU A 75 5.66 -10.27 49.50
C LEU A 75 4.36 -10.24 48.66
N GLY A 76 4.39 -9.54 47.52
CA GLY A 76 3.25 -9.33 46.63
C GLY A 76 2.28 -8.21 47.07
N LYS A 77 2.52 -7.56 48.21
CA LYS A 77 1.68 -6.43 48.66
C LYS A 77 1.89 -5.24 47.73
N VAL A 78 0.77 -4.66 47.27
CA VAL A 78 0.75 -3.43 46.47
C VAL A 78 0.29 -2.27 47.34
N SER A 79 1.06 -1.19 47.33
CA SER A 79 0.82 0.04 48.10
C SER A 79 0.64 1.25 47.20
N ALA A 80 -0.02 2.28 47.73
CA ALA A 80 -0.28 3.53 47.03
C ALA A 80 1.01 4.27 46.65
N SER A 81 0.91 5.13 45.64
CA SER A 81 2.06 5.84 45.05
C SER A 81 2.68 6.88 46.00
N ASP A 82 1.90 7.38 46.95
CA ASP A 82 2.26 8.41 47.93
C ASP A 82 2.78 7.82 49.25
N LEU A 83 2.86 6.49 49.38
CA LEU A 83 3.29 5.81 50.61
C LEU A 83 4.62 6.38 51.15
N PHE A 84 5.59 6.59 50.27
CA PHE A 84 6.91 7.08 50.65
C PHE A 84 7.00 8.60 50.71
N ASP A 85 6.02 9.34 50.16
CA ASP A 85 6.07 10.81 50.13
C ASP A 85 5.93 11.39 51.54
N ALA A 86 5.02 10.82 52.34
CA ALA A 86 4.82 11.22 53.74
C ALA A 86 6.06 10.89 54.60
N GLU A 87 6.60 9.68 54.45
CA GLU A 87 7.82 9.22 55.13
C GLU A 87 9.02 10.12 54.77
N PHE A 88 9.17 10.46 53.49
CA PHE A 88 10.31 11.25 53.02
C PHE A 88 10.23 12.73 53.42
N ALA A 89 9.03 13.24 53.71
CA ALA A 89 8.85 14.60 54.22
C ALA A 89 9.43 14.79 55.63
N ILE A 90 9.48 13.73 56.44
CA ILE A 90 10.02 13.76 57.80
C ILE A 90 11.41 13.12 57.93
N ALA A 91 11.92 12.54 56.85
CA ALA A 91 13.20 11.81 56.82
C ALA A 91 14.43 12.73 56.86
N ASP A 92 15.49 12.26 57.52
CA ASP A 92 16.83 12.77 57.32
C ASP A 92 17.41 12.25 56.00
N ALA A 93 17.99 13.15 55.22
CA ALA A 93 18.71 12.80 54.00
C ALA A 93 20.15 12.37 54.33
N TRP A 94 20.43 11.08 54.20
CA TRP A 94 21.79 10.54 54.30
C TRP A 94 22.29 10.19 52.90
N GLY A 95 22.77 11.20 52.18
CA GLY A 95 23.05 11.07 50.75
C GLY A 95 21.77 10.80 49.96
N LYS A 96 21.72 9.67 49.26
CA LYS A 96 20.52 9.20 48.56
C LYS A 96 19.55 8.46 49.48
N LEU A 97 20.01 7.98 50.63
CA LEU A 97 19.17 7.29 51.61
C LEU A 97 18.22 8.27 52.31
N ARG A 98 17.11 7.73 52.79
CA ARG A 98 16.11 8.44 53.61
C ARG A 98 15.93 7.66 54.90
N PHE A 99 16.36 8.28 56.00
CA PHE A 99 16.19 7.72 57.33
C PHE A 99 15.03 8.41 58.03
N VAL A 100 14.02 7.66 58.43
CA VAL A 100 12.90 8.17 59.20
C VAL A 100 13.14 7.83 60.67
N PRO A 101 13.49 8.82 61.50
CA PRO A 101 13.61 8.62 62.95
C PRO A 101 12.22 8.41 63.58
N HIS A 102 12.09 7.42 64.46
CA HIS A 102 10.82 7.17 65.16
C HIS A 102 10.28 8.39 65.92
N GLU A 103 11.18 9.28 66.37
CA GLU A 103 10.85 10.49 67.11
C GLU A 103 10.01 11.50 66.30
N ARG A 104 9.95 11.35 64.97
CA ARG A 104 9.19 12.22 64.06
C ARG A 104 7.92 11.57 63.51
N LEU A 105 7.63 10.33 63.87
CA LEU A 105 6.41 9.66 63.44
C LEU A 105 5.18 10.23 64.17
N PRO A 106 4.07 10.50 63.46
CA PRO A 106 2.82 10.92 64.09
C PRO A 106 2.28 9.84 65.06
N GLU A 107 1.72 10.25 66.20
CA GLU A 107 1.13 9.31 67.16
C GLU A 107 0.02 8.47 66.51
N GLY A 108 0.20 7.14 66.49
CA GLY A 108 -0.81 6.18 66.02
C GLY A 108 -0.74 5.81 64.53
N GLU A 109 0.15 6.42 63.74
CA GLU A 109 0.40 6.01 62.35
C GLU A 109 1.60 5.08 62.25
N VAL A 110 1.33 3.80 61.99
CA VAL A 110 2.34 2.80 61.61
C VAL A 110 1.98 2.27 60.23
N THR A 111 2.74 2.68 59.22
CA THR A 111 2.46 2.42 57.79
C THR A 111 3.05 1.08 57.30
N GLY A 112 3.74 0.33 58.16
CA GLY A 112 4.53 -0.85 57.81
C GLY A 112 4.48 -2.03 58.79
N TRP A 113 5.26 -3.07 58.48
CA TRP A 113 5.54 -4.17 59.42
C TRP A 113 6.54 -3.68 60.46
N VAL A 114 6.26 -3.95 61.74
CA VAL A 114 7.11 -3.54 62.87
C VAL A 114 7.59 -4.79 63.61
N PRO A 115 8.90 -4.95 63.83
CA PRO A 115 9.43 -6.07 64.58
C PRO A 115 9.11 -5.96 66.07
N ASP A 116 8.80 -7.09 66.71
CA ASP A 116 8.64 -7.20 68.16
C ASP A 116 10.02 -7.41 68.82
N VAL A 117 10.78 -6.32 69.01
CA VAL A 117 12.12 -6.34 69.63
C VAL A 117 12.23 -5.31 70.76
N PRO A 118 13.03 -5.60 71.82
CA PRO A 118 13.17 -4.68 72.96
C PRO A 118 13.76 -3.34 72.56
N VAL A 119 13.21 -2.25 73.10
CA VAL A 119 13.74 -0.89 72.91
C VAL A 119 14.93 -0.65 73.85
N SER A 120 15.98 -0.04 73.33
CA SER A 120 17.17 0.36 74.09
C SER A 120 17.24 1.88 74.27
N ASP A 121 17.65 2.33 75.45
CA ASP A 121 17.82 3.76 75.78
C ASP A 121 19.17 4.35 75.29
N ALA A 122 19.98 3.59 74.54
CA ALA A 122 21.24 4.10 74.03
C ALA A 122 21.01 5.20 72.97
N PRO A 123 21.76 6.33 72.99
CA PRO A 123 21.51 7.46 72.09
C PRO A 123 21.59 7.14 70.59
N ASP A 124 22.30 6.08 70.22
CA ASP A 124 22.47 5.60 68.83
C ASP A 124 21.78 4.25 68.58
N ALA A 125 20.93 3.78 69.49
CA ALA A 125 20.20 2.53 69.30
C ALA A 125 19.19 2.63 68.15
N TRP A 126 19.01 1.51 67.45
CA TRP A 126 17.97 1.35 66.46
C TRP A 126 16.62 1.14 67.17
N HIS A 127 15.65 2.01 66.91
CA HIS A 127 14.29 1.82 67.42
C HIS A 127 13.48 0.93 66.46
N PRO A 128 12.55 0.06 66.91
CA PRO A 128 11.71 -0.76 66.03
C PRO A 128 10.85 0.03 65.02
N LEU A 129 10.63 1.32 65.29
CA LEU A 129 9.92 2.26 64.41
C LEU A 129 10.87 3.16 63.59
N ASP A 130 12.18 3.04 63.78
CA ASP A 130 13.12 3.68 62.86
C ASP A 130 13.00 2.97 61.49
N ALA A 131 13.02 3.73 60.40
CA ALA A 131 12.97 3.16 59.05
C ALA A 131 14.11 3.70 58.19
N LEU A 132 14.79 2.81 57.46
CA LEU A 132 15.82 3.18 56.50
C LEU A 132 15.43 2.76 55.09
N PHE A 133 15.30 3.76 54.23
CA PHE A 133 14.92 3.60 52.84
C PHE A 133 16.08 3.98 51.92
N ALA A 134 16.26 3.19 50.88
CA ALA A 134 17.22 3.37 49.81
C ALA A 134 16.45 3.42 48.47
N PRO A 135 16.11 4.63 47.98
CA PRO A 135 15.42 4.80 46.71
C PRO A 135 16.24 4.22 45.54
N LEU A 136 15.57 3.50 44.65
CA LEU A 136 16.18 2.90 43.46
C LEU A 136 15.90 3.79 42.25
N TYR A 137 16.95 4.28 41.60
CA TYR A 137 16.83 5.15 40.42
C TYR A 137 17.26 4.46 39.13
N SER A 138 16.61 4.77 38.00
CA SER A 138 17.09 4.41 36.66
C SER A 138 18.35 5.20 36.29
N SER A 139 18.98 4.86 35.16
CA SER A 139 20.09 5.67 34.61
C SER A 139 19.71 7.13 34.37
N ASP A 140 18.43 7.36 34.07
CA ASP A 140 17.88 8.68 33.72
C ASP A 140 17.43 9.47 34.97
N GLY A 141 17.52 8.87 36.17
CA GLY A 141 17.17 9.50 37.44
C GLY A 141 15.73 9.30 37.90
N ASP A 142 14.94 8.48 37.20
CA ASP A 142 13.57 8.18 37.60
C ASP A 142 13.53 7.19 38.77
N LEU A 143 12.64 7.39 39.73
CA LEU A 143 12.40 6.43 40.80
C LEU A 143 11.74 5.16 40.24
N VAL A 144 12.45 4.04 40.28
CA VAL A 144 11.99 2.73 39.77
C VAL A 144 11.62 1.74 40.87
N GLY A 145 11.97 2.04 42.11
CA GLY A 145 11.66 1.17 43.24
C GLY A 145 12.19 1.70 44.57
N MET A 146 12.03 0.89 45.62
CA MET A 146 12.49 1.21 46.97
C MET A 146 13.11 -0.03 47.60
N LEU A 147 14.29 0.11 48.21
CA LEU A 147 14.87 -0.89 49.10
C LEU A 147 14.73 -0.39 50.54
N SER A 148 14.06 -1.15 51.39
CA SER A 148 13.89 -0.88 52.81
C SER A 148 14.68 -1.91 53.61
N VAL A 149 15.33 -1.47 54.69
CA VAL A 149 16.10 -2.37 55.58
C VAL A 149 15.75 -2.11 57.02
N ASP A 150 15.83 -3.15 57.84
CA ASP A 150 15.49 -3.12 59.25
C ASP A 150 16.31 -4.16 60.04
N LEU A 151 16.28 -4.07 61.37
CA LEU A 151 16.96 -4.94 62.32
C LEU A 151 18.49 -5.00 62.12
N PRO A 152 19.23 -3.88 62.23
CA PRO A 152 20.69 -3.93 62.18
C PRO A 152 21.24 -4.88 63.28
N GLU A 153 22.19 -5.73 62.94
CA GLU A 153 22.75 -6.77 63.81
C GLU A 153 23.38 -6.21 65.09
N ASP A 154 24.00 -5.03 65.01
CA ASP A 154 24.59 -4.33 66.15
C ASP A 154 23.58 -3.50 66.94
N GLN A 155 22.30 -3.54 66.54
CA GLN A 155 21.16 -2.83 67.12
C GLN A 155 21.38 -1.31 67.19
N ARG A 156 22.20 -0.75 66.30
CA ARG A 156 22.53 0.68 66.24
C ARG A 156 22.14 1.27 64.89
N ARG A 157 21.91 2.59 64.89
CA ARG A 157 21.70 3.37 63.67
C ARG A 157 22.94 3.22 62.76
N PRO A 158 22.80 2.81 61.49
CA PRO A 158 23.94 2.46 60.62
C PRO A 158 24.97 3.59 60.49
N GLY A 159 26.25 3.26 60.60
CA GLY A 159 27.35 4.22 60.38
C GLY A 159 27.62 4.55 58.89
N PRO A 160 28.54 5.48 58.59
CA PRO A 160 28.78 5.96 57.22
C PRO A 160 29.11 4.87 56.20
N ILE A 161 29.89 3.85 56.59
CA ILE A 161 30.29 2.75 55.70
C ILE A 161 29.09 1.87 55.30
N HIS A 162 28.22 1.54 56.27
CA HIS A 162 27.02 0.74 56.00
C HIS A 162 26.05 1.49 55.08
N ARG A 163 25.92 2.81 55.28
CA ARG A 163 25.11 3.68 54.41
C ARG A 163 25.64 3.69 52.98
N GLU A 164 26.94 3.93 52.79
CA GLU A 164 27.56 3.95 51.47
C GLU A 164 27.41 2.61 50.74
N LEU A 165 27.62 1.49 51.44
CA LEU A 165 27.43 0.17 50.83
C LEU A 165 25.96 -0.09 50.47
N LEU A 166 25.00 0.31 51.32
CA LEU A 166 23.57 0.20 51.03
C LEU A 166 23.18 1.01 49.79
N GLU A 167 23.74 2.22 49.62
CA GLU A 167 23.55 3.01 48.39
C GLU A 167 24.07 2.29 47.14
N ILE A 168 25.19 1.56 47.24
CA ILE A 168 25.71 0.77 46.12
C ILE A 168 24.75 -0.38 45.78
N PHE A 169 24.24 -1.12 46.77
CA PHE A 169 23.23 -2.17 46.54
C PHE A 169 21.95 -1.61 45.88
N ALA A 170 21.46 -0.46 46.37
CA ALA A 170 20.33 0.23 45.77
C ALA A 170 20.61 0.67 44.32
N THR A 171 21.81 1.17 44.04
CA THR A 171 22.23 1.53 42.68
C THR A 171 22.27 0.33 41.75
N GLN A 172 22.80 -0.82 42.20
CA GLN A 172 22.82 -2.06 41.41
C GLN A 172 21.40 -2.56 41.11
N ALA A 173 20.49 -2.51 42.08
CA ALA A 173 19.09 -2.87 41.86
C ALA A 173 18.40 -1.96 40.86
N GLY A 174 18.60 -0.64 40.95
CA GLY A 174 18.07 0.33 39.98
C GLY A 174 18.51 0.03 38.55
N LEU A 175 19.80 -0.24 38.34
CA LEU A 175 20.36 -0.61 37.04
C LEU A 175 19.81 -1.95 36.51
N ALA A 176 19.60 -2.94 37.37
CA ALA A 176 19.01 -4.21 36.99
C ALA A 176 17.57 -4.07 36.47
N ILE A 177 16.77 -3.23 37.15
CA ILE A 177 15.39 -2.93 36.76
C ILE A 177 15.35 -2.22 35.40
N ASP A 178 16.22 -1.23 35.21
CA ASP A 178 16.27 -0.44 33.98
C ASP A 178 16.69 -1.30 32.76
N LYS A 179 17.72 -2.15 32.94
CA LYS A 179 18.15 -3.11 31.91
C LYS A 179 17.03 -4.07 31.51
N ALA A 180 16.28 -4.60 32.48
CA ALA A 180 15.15 -5.49 32.21
C ALA A 180 14.07 -4.77 31.38
N ARG A 181 13.67 -3.56 31.80
CA ARG A 181 12.69 -2.73 31.07
C ARG A 181 13.13 -2.39 29.65
N LEU A 182 14.42 -2.12 29.42
CA LEU A 182 14.93 -1.88 28.07
C LEU A 182 14.87 -3.15 27.21
N THR A 183 15.24 -4.29 27.78
CA THR A 183 15.22 -5.58 27.08
C THR A 183 13.80 -5.96 26.66
N ASP A 184 12.82 -5.80 27.56
CA ASP A 184 11.41 -6.05 27.26
C ASP A 184 10.87 -5.14 26.16
N ARG A 185 11.23 -3.84 26.20
CA ARG A 185 10.87 -2.89 25.14
C ARG A 185 11.45 -3.28 23.78
N LEU A 186 12.74 -3.62 23.73
CA LEU A 186 13.40 -4.04 22.50
C LEU A 186 12.80 -5.33 21.94
N LEU A 187 12.46 -6.30 22.80
CA LEU A 187 11.84 -7.54 22.38
C LEU A 187 10.42 -7.32 21.84
N ALA A 188 9.63 -6.46 22.50
CA ALA A 188 8.30 -6.07 22.04
C ALA A 188 8.35 -5.33 20.70
N GLU A 189 9.29 -4.38 20.53
CA GLU A 189 9.49 -3.67 19.28
C GLU A 189 9.91 -4.63 18.15
N LYS A 190 10.87 -5.52 18.41
CA LYS A 190 11.28 -6.55 17.46
C LYS A 190 10.12 -7.43 17.03
N THR A 191 9.32 -7.92 17.99
CA THR A 191 8.15 -8.76 17.71
C THR A 191 7.13 -8.01 16.85
N ARG A 192 6.91 -6.72 17.14
CA ARG A 192 6.02 -5.86 16.35
C ARG A 192 6.54 -5.65 14.93
N LEU A 193 7.84 -5.46 14.75
CA LEU A 193 8.47 -5.32 13.44
C LEU A 193 8.33 -6.62 12.63
N GLU A 194 8.63 -7.77 13.23
CA GLU A 194 8.48 -9.08 12.61
C GLU A 194 7.03 -9.36 12.20
N ALA A 195 6.06 -9.03 13.05
CA ALA A 195 4.63 -9.16 12.74
C ALA A 195 4.20 -8.22 11.59
N SER A 196 4.71 -6.98 11.58
CA SER A 196 4.46 -6.02 10.51
C SER A 196 5.04 -6.50 9.17
N GLU A 197 6.26 -7.01 9.17
CA GLU A 197 6.91 -7.56 7.98
C GLU A 197 6.18 -8.80 7.45
N ALA A 198 5.78 -9.71 8.34
CA ALA A 198 5.00 -10.90 7.98
C ALA A 198 3.64 -10.51 7.35
N THR A 199 2.95 -9.53 7.94
CA THR A 199 1.68 -9.01 7.41
C THR A 199 1.88 -8.40 6.02
N PHE A 200 2.90 -7.56 5.85
CA PHE A 200 3.23 -6.98 4.55
C PHE A 200 3.49 -8.08 3.50
N ARG A 201 4.30 -9.09 3.85
CA ARG A 201 4.62 -10.20 2.95
C ARG A 201 3.38 -10.99 2.54
N LEU A 202 2.47 -11.27 3.48
CA LEU A 202 1.21 -11.96 3.20
C LEU A 202 0.31 -11.15 2.26
N VAL A 203 0.16 -9.85 2.50
CA VAL A 203 -0.66 -8.98 1.64
C VAL A 203 -0.02 -8.84 0.25
N PHE A 204 1.30 -8.66 0.19
CA PHE A 204 2.02 -8.46 -1.06
C PHE A 204 2.06 -9.72 -1.93
N GLU A 205 2.43 -10.87 -1.37
CA GLU A 205 2.52 -12.14 -2.12
C GLU A 205 1.17 -12.82 -2.32
N GLY A 206 0.26 -12.69 -1.36
CA GLY A 206 -1.08 -13.30 -1.41
C GLY A 206 -2.08 -12.55 -2.28
N ALA A 207 -1.73 -11.36 -2.77
CA ALA A 207 -2.60 -10.59 -3.65
C ALA A 207 -2.83 -11.27 -5.01
N GLY A 208 -4.07 -11.26 -5.48
CA GLY A 208 -4.43 -11.78 -6.80
C GLY A 208 -3.95 -10.90 -7.95
N ASN A 209 -3.80 -9.59 -7.70
CA ASN A 209 -3.30 -8.61 -8.66
C ASN A 209 -1.78 -8.46 -8.57
N GLY A 210 -1.17 -8.01 -9.67
CA GLY A 210 0.28 -7.84 -9.73
C GLY A 210 0.72 -6.66 -8.89
N MET A 211 1.66 -6.85 -7.97
CA MET A 211 2.23 -5.79 -7.17
C MET A 211 3.73 -5.65 -7.41
N ALA A 212 4.20 -4.41 -7.44
CA ALA A 212 5.61 -4.07 -7.52
C ALA A 212 5.94 -2.86 -6.66
N THR A 213 7.17 -2.79 -6.15
CA THR A 213 7.71 -1.56 -5.57
C THR A 213 8.81 -1.02 -6.48
N VAL A 214 8.75 0.26 -6.81
CA VAL A 214 9.68 0.92 -7.74
C VAL A 214 10.35 2.10 -7.03
N ALA A 215 11.65 2.29 -7.21
CA ALA A 215 12.33 3.44 -6.62
C ALA A 215 11.81 4.76 -7.23
N PHE A 216 11.45 5.72 -6.38
CA PHE A 216 10.87 6.99 -6.80
C PHE A 216 11.86 8.16 -6.76
N ASP A 217 12.94 8.05 -6.01
CA ASP A 217 14.01 9.04 -5.96
C ASP A 217 15.39 8.38 -5.80
N GLY A 218 16.43 9.21 -5.84
CA GLY A 218 17.82 8.77 -5.75
C GLY A 218 18.37 8.14 -7.04
N PRO A 219 19.57 7.51 -6.95
CA PRO A 219 20.27 6.97 -8.12
C PRO A 219 19.56 5.79 -8.79
N GLU A 220 18.69 5.11 -8.04
CA GLU A 220 17.94 3.93 -8.49
C GLU A 220 16.59 4.30 -9.15
N LEU A 221 16.32 5.59 -9.38
CA LEU A 221 15.05 6.09 -9.93
C LEU A 221 14.47 5.22 -11.06
N GLY A 222 13.22 4.81 -10.88
CA GLY A 222 12.43 4.02 -11.82
C GLY A 222 12.76 2.53 -11.82
N ARG A 223 13.72 2.06 -11.02
CA ARG A 223 14.07 0.64 -10.93
C ARG A 223 13.08 -0.14 -10.09
N ILE A 224 12.73 -1.33 -10.56
CA ILE A 224 11.87 -2.26 -9.85
C ILE A 224 12.68 -2.89 -8.72
N LEU A 225 12.22 -2.69 -7.48
CA LEU A 225 12.89 -3.17 -6.27
C LEU A 225 12.32 -4.51 -5.81
N ARG A 226 11.01 -4.73 -6.00
CA ARG A 226 10.30 -5.96 -5.65
C ARG A 226 9.11 -6.16 -6.58
N VAL A 227 8.74 -7.43 -6.77
CA VAL A 227 7.54 -7.87 -7.48
C VAL A 227 6.94 -9.06 -6.74
N ASN A 228 5.63 -9.22 -6.77
CA ASN A 228 4.97 -10.43 -6.28
C ASN A 228 4.78 -11.47 -7.40
N ASP A 229 4.37 -12.68 -7.02
CA ASP A 229 4.12 -13.76 -7.98
C ASP A 229 3.05 -13.41 -9.03
N ALA A 230 2.02 -12.65 -8.66
CA ALA A 230 0.96 -12.24 -9.58
C ALA A 230 1.49 -11.29 -10.67
N PHE A 231 2.40 -10.38 -10.33
CA PHE A 231 3.02 -9.46 -11.28
C PHE A 231 3.82 -10.24 -12.33
N CYS A 232 4.59 -11.24 -11.89
CA CYS A 232 5.31 -12.14 -12.80
C CYS A 232 4.36 -12.95 -13.69
N ARG A 233 3.27 -13.50 -13.14
CA ARG A 233 2.26 -14.24 -13.94
C ARG A 233 1.59 -13.37 -15.00
N ILE A 234 1.20 -12.15 -14.64
CA ILE A 234 0.53 -11.20 -15.55
C ILE A 234 1.48 -10.74 -16.66
N THR A 235 2.69 -10.33 -16.28
CA THR A 235 3.66 -9.75 -17.23
C THR A 235 4.43 -10.80 -18.03
N GLY A 236 4.48 -12.04 -17.55
CA GLY A 236 5.23 -13.15 -18.14
C GLY A 236 6.73 -13.12 -17.88
N TYR A 237 7.24 -12.13 -17.13
CA TYR A 237 8.65 -12.03 -16.78
C TYR A 237 8.96 -12.74 -15.47
N ALA A 238 10.12 -13.38 -15.41
CA ALA A 238 10.67 -13.90 -14.17
C ALA A 238 11.20 -12.76 -13.28
N PRO A 239 11.25 -12.93 -11.93
CA PRO A 239 11.69 -11.89 -11.01
C PRO A 239 13.09 -11.33 -11.34
N ASP A 240 14.05 -12.19 -11.68
CA ASP A 240 15.42 -11.82 -12.03
C ASP A 240 15.53 -10.95 -13.29
N GLN A 241 14.54 -11.00 -14.18
CA GLN A 241 14.46 -10.16 -15.37
C GLN A 241 13.84 -8.78 -15.07
N LEU A 242 13.06 -8.67 -13.99
CA LEU A 242 12.39 -7.43 -13.59
C LEU A 242 13.22 -6.65 -12.59
N LEU A 243 13.75 -7.32 -11.57
CA LEU A 243 14.45 -6.68 -10.45
C LEU A 243 15.67 -5.91 -10.92
N GLY A 244 15.80 -4.68 -10.43
CA GLY A 244 16.85 -3.75 -10.80
C GLY A 244 16.68 -3.12 -12.19
N THR A 245 15.76 -3.57 -13.04
CA THR A 245 15.49 -2.92 -14.34
C THR A 245 14.51 -1.76 -14.19
N ARG A 246 14.51 -0.82 -15.15
CA ARG A 246 13.59 0.32 -15.11
C ARG A 246 12.22 -0.08 -15.64
N LEU A 247 11.16 0.21 -14.89
CA LEU A 247 9.79 -0.15 -15.26
C LEU A 247 9.39 0.40 -16.65
N VAL A 248 9.84 1.61 -16.98
CA VAL A 248 9.55 2.28 -18.26
C VAL A 248 10.08 1.51 -19.48
N THR A 249 11.05 0.60 -19.31
CA THR A 249 11.59 -0.21 -20.41
C THR A 249 10.58 -1.20 -20.98
N PHE A 250 9.58 -1.59 -20.19
CA PHE A 250 8.55 -2.55 -20.61
C PHE A 250 7.27 -1.87 -21.10
N LEU A 251 7.09 -0.58 -20.79
CA LEU A 251 5.92 0.18 -21.19
C LEU A 251 6.09 0.69 -22.62
N ARG A 252 5.06 0.47 -23.44
CA ARG A 252 4.95 1.13 -24.75
C ARG A 252 4.26 2.46 -24.51
N ASP A 253 5.04 3.42 -24.01
CA ASP A 253 4.52 4.74 -23.68
C ASP A 253 4.41 5.56 -24.98
N GLU A 254 3.19 5.87 -25.40
CA GLU A 254 2.95 6.69 -26.58
C GLU A 254 3.20 8.18 -26.27
N GLU A 255 3.16 8.59 -24.99
CA GLU A 255 3.39 9.97 -24.52
C GLU A 255 4.20 10.05 -23.20
N PRO A 256 5.54 9.93 -23.24
CA PRO A 256 6.41 9.92 -22.04
C PRO A 256 6.33 11.18 -21.17
N GLU A 257 6.02 12.33 -21.76
CA GLU A 257 5.90 13.60 -21.04
C GLU A 257 4.66 13.65 -20.14
N GLN A 258 3.57 13.01 -20.56
CA GLN A 258 2.34 12.92 -19.75
C GLN A 258 2.57 12.05 -18.53
N THR A 259 3.18 10.88 -18.71
CA THR A 259 3.55 9.97 -17.61
C THR A 259 4.44 10.67 -16.58
N ARG A 260 5.38 11.51 -17.02
CA ARG A 260 6.24 12.29 -16.13
C ARG A 260 5.43 13.34 -15.34
N ALA A 261 4.56 14.09 -15.99
CA ALA A 261 3.71 15.09 -15.33
C ALA A 261 2.78 14.45 -14.27
N GLU A 262 2.21 13.29 -14.58
CA GLU A 262 1.37 12.53 -13.64
C GLU A 262 2.17 12.05 -12.41
N LEU A 263 3.41 11.60 -12.60
CA LEU A 263 4.30 11.24 -11.49
C LEU A 263 4.71 12.44 -10.64
N GLU A 264 4.94 13.61 -11.25
CA GLU A 264 5.24 14.87 -10.56
C GLU A 264 4.03 15.32 -9.71
N GLU A 265 2.80 15.17 -10.21
CA GLU A 265 1.57 15.49 -9.46
C GLU A 265 1.35 14.55 -8.27
N VAL A 266 1.63 13.25 -8.43
CA VAL A 266 1.60 12.28 -7.31
C VAL A 266 2.63 12.63 -6.25
N ALA A 267 3.83 13.04 -6.67
CA ALA A 267 4.89 13.47 -5.75
C ALA A 267 4.47 14.68 -4.90
N ALA A 268 3.70 15.59 -5.50
CA ALA A 268 3.24 16.82 -4.86
C ALA A 268 2.03 16.58 -3.92
N SER A 269 1.13 15.66 -4.31
CA SER A 269 -0.12 15.40 -3.58
C SER A 269 -0.03 14.25 -2.57
N ASN A 270 1.05 13.46 -2.58
CA ASN A 270 1.17 12.21 -1.83
C ASN A 270 -0.01 11.24 -2.12
N GLY A 271 -0.60 11.37 -3.30
CA GLY A 271 -1.83 10.71 -3.69
C GLY A 271 -1.62 9.36 -4.38
N THR A 272 -2.72 8.84 -4.94
CA THR A 272 -2.72 7.67 -5.81
C THR A 272 -3.02 8.09 -7.24
N TYR A 273 -2.29 7.56 -8.21
CA TYR A 273 -2.54 7.77 -9.64
C TYR A 273 -2.97 6.48 -10.31
N ARG A 274 -3.97 6.56 -11.19
CA ARG A 274 -4.49 5.42 -11.96
C ARG A 274 -4.09 5.54 -13.41
N PHE A 275 -3.72 4.44 -14.03
CA PHE A 275 -3.33 4.38 -15.43
C PHE A 275 -3.88 3.16 -16.15
N GLU A 276 -3.97 3.29 -17.47
CA GLU A 276 -4.01 2.14 -18.38
C GLU A 276 -2.87 2.32 -19.39
N ARG A 277 -2.02 1.31 -19.54
CA ARG A 277 -0.84 1.36 -20.41
C ARG A 277 -0.61 0.02 -21.09
N VAL A 278 0.02 0.08 -22.27
CA VAL A 278 0.45 -1.11 -23.00
C VAL A 278 1.79 -1.57 -22.46
N PHE A 279 1.90 -2.86 -22.16
CA PHE A 279 3.10 -3.50 -21.63
C PHE A 279 3.57 -4.59 -22.59
N THR A 280 4.89 -4.69 -22.78
CA THR A 280 5.50 -5.64 -23.73
C THR A 280 6.00 -6.88 -22.99
N GLN A 281 5.37 -8.02 -23.25
CA GLN A 281 5.76 -9.32 -22.71
C GLN A 281 7.08 -9.83 -23.34
N PRO A 282 7.78 -10.80 -22.72
CA PRO A 282 9.03 -11.35 -23.28
C PRO A 282 8.88 -11.97 -24.67
N THR A 283 7.68 -12.46 -24.99
CA THR A 283 7.33 -13.03 -26.29
C THR A 283 7.21 -11.99 -27.40
N GLY A 284 7.23 -10.69 -27.06
CA GLY A 284 6.95 -9.58 -27.96
C GLY A 284 5.46 -9.19 -28.05
N ASN A 285 4.58 -9.91 -27.35
CA ASN A 285 3.16 -9.57 -27.30
C ASN A 285 2.92 -8.31 -26.48
N ALA A 286 1.95 -7.51 -26.92
CA ALA A 286 1.47 -6.33 -26.19
C ALA A 286 0.21 -6.69 -25.39
N ILE A 287 0.24 -6.43 -24.08
CA ILE A 287 -0.91 -6.57 -23.19
C ILE A 287 -1.32 -5.20 -22.63
N TRP A 288 -2.59 -5.05 -22.27
CA TRP A 288 -3.08 -3.87 -21.58
C TRP A 288 -3.08 -4.09 -20.08
N LEU A 289 -2.39 -3.22 -19.36
CA LEU A 289 -2.39 -3.19 -17.90
C LEU A 289 -3.20 -1.98 -17.43
N ALA A 290 -4.15 -2.22 -16.53
CA ALA A 290 -4.73 -1.17 -15.70
C ALA A 290 -4.04 -1.20 -14.35
N GLY A 291 -3.69 -0.06 -13.78
CA GLY A 291 -2.98 -0.03 -12.52
C GLY A 291 -3.21 1.20 -11.67
N THR A 292 -2.80 1.08 -10.41
CA THR A 292 -2.75 2.18 -9.45
C THR A 292 -1.33 2.26 -8.88
N ALA A 293 -0.78 3.46 -8.82
CA ALA A 293 0.50 3.76 -8.22
C ALA A 293 0.31 4.69 -7.01
N ALA A 294 0.96 4.37 -5.90
CA ALA A 294 0.92 5.15 -4.66
C ALA A 294 2.33 5.41 -4.12
N LEU A 295 2.62 6.63 -3.70
CA LEU A 295 3.91 7.00 -3.13
C LEU A 295 3.97 6.59 -1.64
N VAL A 296 5.03 5.88 -1.26
CA VAL A 296 5.27 5.42 0.11
C VAL A 296 6.62 5.93 0.61
N THR A 297 6.60 6.61 1.76
CA THR A 297 7.79 7.08 2.46
C THR A 297 8.25 6.02 3.46
N GLN A 298 9.48 5.52 3.32
CA GLN A 298 9.99 4.40 4.12
C GLN A 298 10.62 4.82 5.47
N GLY A 299 10.75 6.12 5.74
CA GLY A 299 11.36 6.67 6.95
C GLY A 299 12.31 7.83 6.65
N ALA A 300 12.81 8.49 7.69
CA ALA A 300 13.74 9.62 7.52
C ALA A 300 15.05 9.16 6.87
N GLY A 301 15.42 9.77 5.74
CA GLY A 301 16.68 9.50 5.03
C GLY A 301 16.67 8.28 4.10
N LEU A 302 15.57 7.54 4.02
CA LEU A 302 15.40 6.46 3.03
C LEU A 302 14.73 6.99 1.76
N PRO A 303 15.13 6.49 0.57
CA PRO A 303 14.48 6.86 -0.67
C PRO A 303 13.01 6.47 -0.66
N ARG A 304 12.17 7.28 -1.29
CA ARG A 304 10.74 6.98 -1.45
C ARG A 304 10.55 5.90 -2.50
N ILE A 305 9.50 5.11 -2.34
CA ILE A 305 9.13 4.06 -3.28
C ILE A 305 7.71 4.27 -3.80
N LEU A 306 7.47 3.82 -5.01
CA LEU A 306 6.16 3.74 -5.62
C LEU A 306 5.64 2.31 -5.47
N LEU A 307 4.53 2.13 -4.77
CA LEU A 307 3.79 0.87 -4.77
C LEU A 307 2.86 0.86 -5.98
N VAL A 308 3.11 -0.05 -6.91
CA VAL A 308 2.35 -0.21 -8.14
C VAL A 308 1.53 -1.50 -8.05
N GLN A 309 0.24 -1.40 -8.37
CA GLN A 309 -0.67 -2.52 -8.49
C GLN A 309 -1.21 -2.56 -9.92
N ILE A 310 -1.28 -3.74 -10.53
CA ILE A 310 -1.72 -3.94 -11.92
C ILE A 310 -2.66 -5.12 -12.07
N ASP A 311 -3.57 -5.00 -13.02
CA ASP A 311 -4.44 -6.05 -13.53
C ASP A 311 -4.37 -6.10 -15.06
N ASP A 312 -4.44 -7.30 -15.62
CA ASP A 312 -4.54 -7.50 -17.08
C ASP A 312 -5.97 -7.19 -17.54
N VAL A 313 -6.09 -6.17 -18.39
CA VAL A 313 -7.37 -5.74 -18.97
C VAL A 313 -7.41 -5.94 -20.48
N THR A 314 -6.52 -6.76 -21.04
CA THR A 314 -6.41 -7.04 -22.48
C THR A 314 -7.72 -7.59 -23.03
N ALA A 315 -8.30 -8.62 -22.41
CA ALA A 315 -9.57 -9.21 -22.84
C ALA A 315 -10.73 -8.19 -22.86
N ARG A 316 -10.77 -7.30 -21.86
CA ARG A 316 -11.75 -6.21 -21.81
C ARG A 316 -11.53 -5.22 -22.95
N LYS A 317 -10.29 -4.80 -23.19
CA LYS A 317 -9.93 -3.88 -24.27
C LYS A 317 -10.20 -4.46 -25.66
N ASP A 318 -9.94 -5.75 -25.84
CA ASP A 318 -10.23 -6.46 -27.09
C ASP A 318 -11.74 -6.57 -27.30
N ALA A 319 -12.52 -6.92 -26.27
CA ALA A 319 -13.97 -6.94 -26.34
C ALA A 319 -14.56 -5.54 -26.63
N GLU A 320 -14.04 -4.49 -26.00
CA GLU A 320 -14.42 -3.10 -26.29
C GLU A 320 -14.11 -2.72 -27.74
N ARG A 321 -12.95 -3.13 -28.27
CA ARG A 321 -12.55 -2.89 -29.66
C ARG A 321 -13.43 -3.65 -30.63
N GLU A 322 -13.73 -4.92 -30.34
CA GLU A 322 -14.59 -5.76 -31.16
C GLU A 322 -16.04 -5.23 -31.17
N LEU A 323 -16.58 -4.86 -30.01
CA LEU A 323 -17.89 -4.19 -29.91
C LEU A 323 -17.92 -2.89 -30.71
N ARG A 324 -16.87 -2.07 -30.64
CA ARG A 324 -16.75 -0.85 -31.46
C ARG A 324 -16.71 -1.16 -32.95
N HIS A 325 -16.03 -2.25 -33.35
CA HIS A 325 -15.95 -2.68 -34.74
C HIS A 325 -17.32 -3.17 -35.25
N HIS A 326 -17.99 -4.06 -34.52
CA HIS A 326 -19.34 -4.54 -34.84
C HIS A 326 -20.38 -3.41 -34.85
N ALA A 327 -20.27 -2.43 -33.95
CA ALA A 327 -21.14 -1.25 -33.96
C ALA A 327 -20.89 -0.31 -35.16
N ALA A 328 -19.78 -0.48 -35.89
CA ALA A 328 -19.35 0.39 -36.98
C ALA A 328 -19.41 -0.27 -38.37
N HIS A 329 -19.65 -1.59 -38.46
CA HIS A 329 -19.72 -2.33 -39.73
C HIS A 329 -21.04 -3.09 -39.87
N ASP A 330 -21.43 -3.40 -41.10
CA ASP A 330 -22.58 -4.24 -41.42
C ASP A 330 -22.20 -5.72 -41.24
N PRO A 331 -22.94 -6.50 -40.43
CA PRO A 331 -22.55 -7.87 -40.07
C PRO A 331 -22.58 -8.85 -41.24
N LEU A 332 -23.34 -8.56 -42.31
CA LEU A 332 -23.45 -9.45 -43.46
C LEU A 332 -22.33 -9.22 -44.48
N THR A 333 -21.98 -7.97 -44.76
CA THR A 333 -21.01 -7.59 -45.80
C THR A 333 -19.63 -7.20 -45.28
N GLY A 334 -19.50 -6.86 -44.00
CA GLY A 334 -18.28 -6.33 -43.41
C GLY A 334 -17.95 -4.89 -43.83
N LEU A 335 -18.79 -4.24 -44.64
CA LEU A 335 -18.63 -2.83 -45.01
C LEU A 335 -18.93 -1.91 -43.82
N PRO A 336 -18.38 -0.69 -43.78
CA PRO A 336 -18.87 0.40 -42.95
C PRO A 336 -20.41 0.46 -42.92
N ASN A 337 -20.99 0.56 -41.74
CA ASN A 337 -22.43 0.83 -41.60
C ASN A 337 -22.69 2.35 -41.61
N ARG A 338 -23.96 2.75 -41.51
CA ARG A 338 -24.37 4.17 -41.47
C ARG A 338 -23.59 5.00 -40.44
N ARG A 339 -23.29 4.44 -39.27
CA ARG A 339 -22.57 5.13 -38.20
C ARG A 339 -21.11 5.41 -38.58
N LEU A 340 -20.41 4.45 -39.19
CA LEU A 340 -19.03 4.68 -39.65
C LEU A 340 -18.99 5.60 -40.87
N LEU A 341 -19.98 5.52 -41.76
CA LEU A 341 -20.15 6.45 -42.87
C LEU A 341 -20.29 7.90 -42.37
N GLN A 342 -21.09 8.14 -41.34
CA GLN A 342 -21.22 9.46 -40.68
C GLN A 342 -19.87 9.99 -40.20
N HIS A 343 -19.10 9.15 -39.52
CA HIS A 343 -17.79 9.56 -39.01
C HIS A 343 -16.80 9.88 -40.14
N ARG A 344 -16.82 9.12 -41.24
CA ARG A 344 -16.00 9.38 -42.42
C ARG A 344 -16.44 10.66 -43.13
N PHE A 345 -17.75 10.87 -43.27
CA PHE A 345 -18.32 12.07 -43.86
C PHE A 345 -17.85 13.34 -43.15
N THR A 346 -17.80 13.36 -41.81
CA THR A 346 -17.28 14.51 -41.06
C THR A 346 -15.84 14.86 -41.47
N LYS A 347 -14.97 13.86 -41.63
CA LYS A 347 -13.58 14.08 -42.07
C LYS A 347 -13.51 14.63 -43.49
N VAL A 348 -14.30 14.08 -44.41
CA VAL A 348 -14.36 14.56 -45.80
C VAL A 348 -14.86 16.00 -45.85
N LEU A 349 -15.90 16.34 -45.08
CA LEU A 349 -16.43 17.70 -45.01
C LEU A 349 -15.41 18.70 -44.44
N GLU A 350 -14.69 18.33 -43.39
CA GLU A 350 -13.59 19.13 -42.83
C GLU A 350 -12.48 19.37 -43.87
N GLN A 351 -12.08 18.34 -44.60
CA GLN A 351 -11.08 18.44 -45.66
C GLN A 351 -11.58 19.29 -46.84
N THR A 352 -12.83 19.14 -47.26
CA THR A 352 -13.44 19.96 -48.32
C THR A 352 -13.50 21.43 -47.90
N ARG A 353 -13.84 21.73 -46.64
CA ARG A 353 -13.80 23.10 -46.10
C ARG A 353 -12.39 23.68 -46.06
N ALA A 354 -11.39 22.86 -45.73
CA ALA A 354 -10.00 23.30 -45.66
C ALA A 354 -9.35 23.50 -47.04
N THR A 355 -9.65 22.64 -48.01
CA THR A 355 -8.97 22.59 -49.32
C THR A 355 -9.78 23.23 -50.45
N GLY A 356 -11.09 23.40 -50.27
CA GLY A 356 -12.02 23.81 -51.31
C GLY A 356 -12.30 22.72 -52.36
N ARG A 357 -11.70 21.53 -52.23
CA ARG A 357 -11.89 20.43 -53.18
C ARG A 357 -13.17 19.66 -52.85
N PRO A 358 -14.13 19.56 -53.79
CA PRO A 358 -15.40 18.90 -53.54
C PRO A 358 -15.24 17.38 -53.42
N GLY A 359 -16.01 16.77 -52.53
CA GLY A 359 -16.25 15.33 -52.52
C GLY A 359 -17.60 15.00 -53.16
N ALA A 360 -18.00 13.74 -53.14
CA ALA A 360 -19.33 13.32 -53.56
C ALA A 360 -19.88 12.19 -52.69
N LEU A 361 -21.17 12.23 -52.41
CA LEU A 361 -21.93 11.10 -51.89
C LEU A 361 -22.73 10.45 -53.02
N LEU A 362 -22.55 9.15 -53.21
CA LEU A 362 -23.31 8.34 -54.13
C LEU A 362 -24.18 7.37 -53.33
N PHE A 363 -25.48 7.36 -53.59
CA PHE A 363 -26.44 6.41 -53.02
C PHE A 363 -26.79 5.37 -54.07
N CYS A 364 -26.71 4.09 -53.73
CA CYS A 364 -26.84 2.97 -54.64
C CYS A 364 -27.92 2.00 -54.15
N ASP A 365 -29.01 1.86 -54.90
CA ASP A 365 -30.07 0.87 -54.67
C ASP A 365 -29.93 -0.28 -55.67
N LEU A 366 -30.09 -1.54 -55.26
CA LEU A 366 -29.99 -2.69 -56.17
C LEU A 366 -31.34 -2.99 -56.84
N ASN A 367 -31.37 -2.84 -58.16
CA ASN A 367 -32.53 -3.18 -58.96
C ASN A 367 -32.68 -4.70 -59.10
N HIS A 368 -33.92 -5.17 -59.05
CA HIS A 368 -34.29 -6.59 -59.20
C HIS A 368 -33.75 -7.53 -58.11
N PHE A 369 -33.14 -7.00 -57.04
CA PHE A 369 -32.60 -7.82 -55.95
C PHE A 369 -33.68 -8.65 -55.24
N LYS A 370 -34.90 -8.12 -55.11
CA LYS A 370 -36.04 -8.87 -54.58
C LYS A 370 -36.34 -10.15 -55.35
N LEU A 371 -36.16 -10.17 -56.68
CA LEU A 371 -36.34 -11.39 -57.50
C LEU A 371 -35.30 -12.47 -57.17
N VAL A 372 -34.11 -12.08 -56.72
CA VAL A 372 -33.10 -13.02 -56.23
C VAL A 372 -33.59 -13.69 -54.95
N ASN A 373 -34.07 -12.91 -53.97
CA ASN A 373 -34.60 -13.44 -52.71
C ASN A 373 -35.82 -14.35 -52.94
N ASP A 374 -36.77 -13.89 -53.75
CA ASP A 374 -38.02 -14.62 -54.01
C ASP A 374 -37.76 -15.92 -54.81
N GLY A 375 -36.78 -15.91 -55.72
CA GLY A 375 -36.46 -17.06 -56.59
C GLY A 375 -35.45 -18.06 -56.01
N TYR A 376 -34.50 -17.61 -55.19
CA TYR A 376 -33.35 -18.41 -54.74
C TYR A 376 -33.21 -18.47 -53.21
N GLY A 377 -34.08 -17.78 -52.47
CA GLY A 377 -34.07 -17.72 -51.01
C GLY A 377 -33.08 -16.70 -50.44
N HIS A 378 -33.28 -16.37 -49.17
CA HIS A 378 -32.50 -15.33 -48.48
C HIS A 378 -31.01 -15.67 -48.37
N GLU A 379 -30.62 -16.93 -48.21
CA GLU A 379 -29.19 -17.29 -48.20
C GLU A 379 -28.48 -16.99 -49.52
N ALA A 380 -29.18 -17.13 -50.65
CA ALA A 380 -28.65 -16.75 -51.96
C ALA A 380 -28.56 -15.23 -52.11
N GLY A 381 -29.56 -14.50 -51.59
CA GLY A 381 -29.52 -13.04 -51.47
C GLY A 381 -28.33 -12.55 -50.64
N ASP A 382 -28.07 -13.17 -49.50
CA ASP A 382 -26.94 -12.86 -48.63
C ASP A 382 -25.59 -13.08 -49.34
N ARG A 383 -25.44 -14.18 -50.09
CA ARG A 383 -24.26 -14.42 -50.92
C ARG A 383 -24.12 -13.37 -52.02
N ALA A 384 -25.22 -12.98 -52.66
CA ALA A 384 -25.22 -11.92 -53.66
C ALA A 384 -24.82 -10.55 -53.07
N LEU A 385 -25.30 -10.20 -51.88
CA LEU A 385 -24.93 -8.97 -51.20
C LEU A 385 -23.44 -8.92 -50.83
N ARG A 386 -22.85 -10.03 -50.35
CA ARG A 386 -21.40 -10.10 -50.09
C ARG A 386 -20.56 -9.94 -51.36
N GLU A 387 -21.00 -10.56 -52.45
CA GLU A 387 -20.34 -10.45 -53.75
C GLU A 387 -20.44 -9.02 -54.30
N ILE A 388 -21.59 -8.38 -54.20
CA ILE A 388 -21.81 -6.98 -54.61
C ILE A 388 -20.98 -6.03 -53.75
N ALA A 389 -20.95 -6.22 -52.43
CA ALA A 389 -20.12 -5.45 -51.52
C ALA A 389 -18.63 -5.52 -51.94
N THR A 390 -18.14 -6.72 -52.23
CA THR A 390 -16.77 -6.94 -52.72
C THR A 390 -16.52 -6.18 -54.02
N ARG A 391 -17.43 -6.29 -54.98
CA ARG A 391 -17.32 -5.59 -56.28
C ARG A 391 -17.28 -4.07 -56.11
N LEU A 392 -18.17 -3.51 -55.29
CA LEU A 392 -18.20 -2.08 -55.01
C LEU A 392 -16.90 -1.62 -54.34
N SER A 393 -16.41 -2.34 -53.33
CA SER A 393 -15.12 -2.03 -52.67
C SER A 393 -13.94 -2.08 -53.63
N THR A 394 -13.90 -3.02 -54.57
CA THR A 394 -12.83 -3.08 -55.59
C THR A 394 -12.96 -2.02 -56.68
N ALA A 395 -14.16 -1.46 -56.87
CA ALA A 395 -14.44 -0.45 -57.87
C ALA A 395 -14.14 0.97 -57.40
N VAL A 396 -13.84 1.18 -56.11
CA VAL A 396 -13.46 2.49 -55.57
C VAL A 396 -11.95 2.57 -55.28
N ARG A 397 -11.42 3.78 -55.11
CA ARG A 397 -9.99 3.99 -54.77
C ARG A 397 -9.77 3.90 -53.25
N HIS A 398 -8.50 3.81 -52.84
CA HIS A 398 -8.08 3.62 -51.44
C HIS A 398 -8.53 4.72 -50.46
N GLY A 399 -8.96 5.90 -50.94
CA GLY A 399 -9.51 6.97 -50.10
C GLY A 399 -11.04 6.97 -50.00
N ASP A 400 -11.75 6.30 -50.90
CA ASP A 400 -13.22 6.33 -50.91
C ASP A 400 -13.77 5.29 -49.92
N THR A 401 -14.92 5.59 -49.33
CA THR A 401 -15.60 4.69 -48.38
C THR A 401 -16.85 4.10 -49.02
N VAL A 402 -16.93 2.76 -49.12
CA VAL A 402 -18.18 2.05 -49.44
C VAL A 402 -18.85 1.64 -48.14
N ALA A 403 -20.13 1.94 -47.99
CA ALA A 403 -20.93 1.59 -46.83
C ALA A 403 -22.21 0.85 -47.25
N ARG A 404 -22.76 0.03 -46.35
CA ARG A 404 -24.10 -0.53 -46.50
C ARG A 404 -25.01 0.10 -45.46
N LEU A 405 -26.14 0.62 -45.92
CA LEU A 405 -27.09 1.35 -45.07
C LEU A 405 -28.16 0.42 -44.50
N GLY A 406 -28.53 -0.61 -45.26
CA GLY A 406 -29.48 -1.66 -44.88
C GLY A 406 -30.08 -2.30 -46.13
N GLY A 407 -30.61 -3.53 -46.02
CA GLY A 407 -31.26 -4.20 -47.16
C GLY A 407 -30.36 -4.27 -48.40
N ASP A 408 -30.82 -3.71 -49.51
CA ASP A 408 -30.13 -3.56 -50.80
C ASP A 408 -29.51 -2.16 -51.02
N GLU A 409 -29.49 -1.30 -50.00
CA GLU A 409 -28.97 0.06 -50.10
C GLU A 409 -27.50 0.16 -49.70
N PHE A 410 -26.69 0.71 -50.61
CA PHE A 410 -25.28 1.02 -50.41
C PHE A 410 -25.04 2.51 -50.59
N ALA A 411 -23.95 3.01 -50.00
CA ALA A 411 -23.47 4.36 -50.23
C ALA A 411 -21.97 4.34 -50.54
N VAL A 412 -21.52 5.24 -51.40
CA VAL A 412 -20.11 5.50 -51.66
C VAL A 412 -19.82 6.96 -51.35
N LEU A 413 -18.92 7.18 -50.40
CA LEU A 413 -18.38 8.49 -50.07
C LEU A 413 -17.03 8.63 -50.78
N ALA A 414 -16.99 9.44 -51.83
CA ALA A 414 -15.79 9.71 -52.60
C ALA A 414 -15.18 11.06 -52.18
N GLU A 415 -13.90 11.03 -51.84
CA GLU A 415 -13.12 12.23 -51.53
C GLU A 415 -12.76 12.96 -52.83
N ASP A 416 -12.22 14.18 -52.79
CA ASP A 416 -11.59 14.92 -53.93
C ASP A 416 -11.99 14.44 -55.35
N ILE A 417 -13.25 14.65 -55.73
CA ILE A 417 -13.83 14.18 -57.00
C ILE A 417 -14.89 15.16 -57.52
N ALA A 418 -14.87 15.41 -58.84
CA ALA A 418 -15.86 16.25 -59.52
C ALA A 418 -15.96 15.91 -61.01
N GLY A 419 -17.00 16.43 -61.67
CA GLY A 419 -17.14 16.40 -63.13
C GLY A 419 -17.04 15.00 -63.73
N ASP A 420 -16.23 14.88 -64.78
CA ASP A 420 -16.09 13.64 -65.57
C ASP A 420 -15.54 12.46 -64.74
N ASP A 421 -14.73 12.72 -63.71
CA ASP A 421 -14.23 11.67 -62.81
C ASP A 421 -15.36 11.03 -62.00
N LEU A 422 -16.33 11.85 -61.57
CA LEU A 422 -17.52 11.37 -60.86
C LEU A 422 -18.39 10.51 -61.79
N THR A 423 -18.61 10.95 -63.04
CA THR A 423 -19.34 10.17 -64.05
C THR A 423 -18.66 8.83 -64.37
N THR A 424 -17.33 8.84 -64.42
CA THR A 424 -16.53 7.63 -64.61
C THR A 424 -16.67 6.67 -63.43
N LEU A 425 -16.67 7.18 -62.20
CA LEU A 425 -16.90 6.38 -61.00
C LEU A 425 -18.30 5.75 -61.00
N ILE A 426 -19.35 6.52 -61.28
CA ILE A 426 -20.74 6.01 -61.38
C ILE A 426 -20.81 4.86 -62.38
N THR A 427 -20.30 5.07 -63.60
CA THR A 427 -20.31 4.06 -64.66
C THR A 427 -19.55 2.80 -64.23
N ARG A 428 -18.43 2.97 -63.52
CA ARG A 428 -17.62 1.85 -62.99
C ARG A 428 -18.38 1.06 -61.92
N LEU A 429 -19.12 1.73 -61.03
CA LEU A 429 -19.96 1.09 -60.01
C LEU A 429 -21.13 0.33 -60.66
N GLU A 430 -21.87 0.96 -61.58
CA GLU A 430 -22.96 0.32 -62.34
C GLU A 430 -22.47 -0.93 -63.10
N THR A 431 -21.31 -0.83 -63.76
CA THR A 431 -20.67 -1.94 -64.47
C THR A 431 -20.21 -3.04 -63.52
N ALA A 432 -19.71 -2.69 -62.34
CA ALA A 432 -19.28 -3.68 -61.36
C ALA A 432 -20.45 -4.50 -60.83
N VAL A 433 -21.57 -3.84 -60.48
CA VAL A 433 -22.77 -4.51 -59.96
C VAL A 433 -23.42 -5.41 -61.01
N SER A 434 -23.53 -4.93 -62.26
CA SER A 434 -24.22 -5.64 -63.35
C SER A 434 -23.56 -6.91 -63.88
N ARG A 435 -22.36 -7.27 -63.37
CA ARG A 435 -21.70 -8.54 -63.69
C ARG A 435 -22.57 -9.71 -63.21
N PRO A 436 -22.64 -10.85 -63.94
CA PRO A 436 -23.39 -12.02 -63.50
C PRO A 436 -22.99 -12.47 -62.08
N LEU A 437 -23.98 -12.79 -61.25
CA LEU A 437 -23.75 -13.34 -59.92
C LEU A 437 -23.56 -14.86 -60.01
N PRO A 438 -22.64 -15.47 -59.23
CA PRO A 438 -22.44 -16.91 -59.24
C PRO A 438 -23.73 -17.67 -58.89
N ASN A 439 -24.12 -18.63 -59.73
CA ASN A 439 -25.29 -19.49 -59.52
C ASN A 439 -26.65 -18.77 -59.40
N ILE A 440 -26.75 -17.52 -59.90
CA ILE A 440 -28.00 -16.74 -59.94
C ILE A 440 -28.19 -16.27 -61.39
N SER A 441 -29.32 -16.64 -62.02
CA SER A 441 -29.62 -16.24 -63.40
C SER A 441 -30.23 -14.84 -63.53
N VAL A 442 -30.70 -14.25 -62.42
CA VAL A 442 -31.25 -12.89 -62.38
C VAL A 442 -30.11 -11.89 -62.48
N GLN A 443 -30.19 -10.99 -63.45
CA GLN A 443 -29.26 -9.88 -63.57
C GLN A 443 -29.64 -8.76 -62.59
N VAL A 444 -28.79 -8.53 -61.59
CA VAL A 444 -28.92 -7.42 -60.65
C VAL A 444 -28.19 -6.20 -61.23
N THR A 445 -28.85 -5.05 -61.24
CA THR A 445 -28.22 -3.76 -61.61
C THR A 445 -28.33 -2.79 -60.44
N THR A 446 -27.75 -1.60 -60.53
CA THR A 446 -27.90 -0.58 -59.49
C THR A 446 -28.35 0.74 -60.09
N SER A 447 -29.19 1.46 -59.36
CA SER A 447 -29.50 2.85 -59.62
C SER A 447 -28.68 3.71 -58.68
N VAL A 448 -27.97 4.71 -59.24
CA VAL A 448 -27.07 5.58 -58.48
C VAL A 448 -27.58 7.01 -58.49
N GLY A 449 -27.81 7.58 -57.31
CA GLY A 449 -28.04 9.01 -57.10
C GLY A 449 -26.81 9.67 -56.52
N THR A 450 -26.51 10.90 -56.93
CA THR A 450 -25.26 11.57 -56.55
C THR A 450 -25.49 12.98 -56.08
N VAL A 451 -24.86 13.36 -54.97
CA VAL A 451 -24.87 14.71 -54.41
C VAL A 451 -23.43 15.16 -54.13
N PRO A 452 -23.02 16.34 -54.62
CA PRO A 452 -21.69 16.87 -54.32
C PRO A 452 -21.60 17.31 -52.86
N ILE A 453 -20.44 17.07 -52.25
CA ILE A 453 -20.08 17.58 -50.93
C ILE A 453 -19.31 18.89 -51.15
N THR A 454 -19.88 19.98 -50.70
CA THR A 454 -19.32 21.33 -50.83
C THR A 454 -19.05 21.93 -49.45
N PRO A 455 -18.32 23.05 -49.34
CA PRO A 455 -18.10 23.70 -48.04
C PRO A 455 -19.39 24.10 -47.32
N THR A 456 -20.50 24.30 -48.05
CA THR A 456 -21.82 24.66 -47.53
C THR A 456 -22.68 23.46 -47.14
N THR A 457 -22.21 22.24 -47.39
CA THR A 457 -22.89 21.02 -46.94
C THR A 457 -23.02 21.00 -45.42
N THR A 458 -24.21 20.60 -44.93
CA THR A 458 -24.56 20.61 -43.50
C THR A 458 -24.26 19.29 -42.81
N ASP A 459 -24.97 18.23 -43.20
CA ASP A 459 -25.02 16.93 -42.53
C ASP A 459 -25.27 15.79 -43.52
N LEU A 460 -24.95 14.57 -43.10
CA LEU A 460 -25.04 13.39 -43.96
C LEU A 460 -26.49 12.97 -44.23
N ASP A 461 -27.41 13.17 -43.27
CA ASP A 461 -28.79 12.69 -43.41
C ASP A 461 -29.52 13.47 -44.50
N THR A 462 -29.32 14.79 -44.55
CA THR A 462 -29.79 15.64 -45.65
C THR A 462 -29.22 15.19 -46.99
N LEU A 463 -27.92 14.92 -47.06
CA LEU A 463 -27.26 14.46 -48.29
C LEU A 463 -27.74 13.08 -48.76
N LEU A 464 -27.93 12.14 -47.83
CA LEU A 464 -28.48 10.83 -48.14
C LEU A 464 -29.90 10.96 -48.71
N HIS A 465 -30.72 11.83 -48.14
CA HIS A 465 -32.07 12.09 -48.63
C HIS A 465 -32.07 12.72 -50.03
N GLU A 466 -31.22 13.71 -50.27
CA GLU A 466 -31.05 14.33 -51.59
C GLU A 466 -30.53 13.32 -52.64
N ALA A 467 -29.61 12.44 -52.23
CA ALA A 467 -29.05 11.42 -53.11
C ALA A 467 -30.09 10.35 -53.48
N ASP A 468 -30.91 9.92 -52.52
CA ASP A 468 -32.03 9.02 -52.77
C ASP A 468 -33.07 9.65 -53.73
N GLN A 469 -33.42 10.92 -53.55
CA GLN A 469 -34.30 11.64 -54.49
C GLN A 469 -33.70 11.75 -55.90
N ALA A 470 -32.40 12.04 -56.00
CA ALA A 470 -31.68 12.10 -57.27
C ALA A 470 -31.69 10.73 -57.98
N MET A 471 -31.48 9.65 -57.21
CA MET A 471 -31.56 8.28 -57.70
C MET A 471 -32.96 7.94 -58.21
N TYR A 472 -34.01 8.22 -57.43
CA TYR A 472 -35.40 7.93 -57.80
C TYR A 472 -35.79 8.65 -59.10
N THR A 473 -35.35 9.90 -59.26
CA THR A 473 -35.55 10.68 -60.48
C THR A 473 -34.81 10.08 -61.68
N ALA A 474 -33.58 9.58 -61.48
CA ALA A 474 -32.81 8.92 -62.52
C ALA A 474 -33.42 7.58 -62.95
N LYS A 475 -34.00 6.83 -62.00
CA LYS A 475 -34.69 5.55 -62.23
C LYS A 475 -35.92 5.73 -63.11
N ASN A 476 -36.77 6.73 -62.82
CA ASN A 476 -37.98 7.02 -63.58
C ASN A 476 -37.75 7.60 -64.99
N ARG A 477 -36.53 8.06 -65.31
CA ARG A 477 -36.16 8.52 -66.66
C ARG A 477 -35.62 7.40 -67.57
N ARG A 478 -35.28 6.24 -67.00
CA ARG A 478 -34.68 5.09 -67.72
C ARG A 478 -35.67 3.93 -67.95
N THR A 479 -36.78 3.89 -67.21
CA THR A 479 -38.02 3.16 -67.57
C THR A 479 -38.83 3.95 -68.58
#